data_AF-A0A819TBW0-F1
#
_entry.id   AF-A0A819TBW0-F1
#
_cell.length_a   1.000
_cell.length_b   1.000
_cell.length_c   1.000
_cell.angle_alpha   90.00
_cell.angle_beta   90.00
_cell.angle_gamma   90.00
#
_symmetry.space_group_name_H-M   'P 1'
#
loop_
_entity.id
_entity.type
_entity.pdbx_description
1 polymer ?
#
loop_
_entity_poly.entity_id
_entity_poly.type
_entity_poly.pdbx_seq_one_letter_code
_entity_poly.pdbx_strand_id
1 'polypeptide(L)'
;MFIIFSRSSGKTKLLFTEWLNKIDKNFEKEFWIDETNTSQYVNRKQIYKDTINATFKWSDFQLRPNFLVAAVVAPEMFDKNHIWLALKQVETILLEKYGIKTLDPSDFNYVGDYVNDDDSYDYKRARGFNYHNGPEWLWLTSYYIRAKLYWSKQQDDQNISKQTIKHIRKLLSSLMDLLYSSDWKGLPELTNADGRYCPH
;
A
#
# COMPACT_ATOMS: atom_id res chain seq x y z
N MET A 1 21.32 -15.67 17.04
CA MET A 1 21.75 -16.49 15.89
C MET A 1 20.58 -17.37 15.50
N PHE A 2 20.22 -17.42 14.22
CA PHE A 2 19.17 -18.30 13.71
C PHE A 2 19.72 -19.08 12.52
N ILE A 3 19.14 -20.26 12.31
CA ILE A 3 19.54 -21.16 11.23
C ILE A 3 18.66 -20.82 10.03
N ILE A 4 19.29 -20.40 8.94
CA ILE A 4 18.60 -20.21 7.66
C ILE A 4 18.96 -21.39 6.78
N PHE A 5 17.95 -22.03 6.20
CA PHE A 5 18.13 -23.08 5.21
C PHE A 5 18.36 -22.42 3.85
N SER A 6 19.51 -22.66 3.23
CA SER A 6 19.70 -22.25 1.84
C SER A 6 18.96 -23.24 0.92
N ARG A 7 18.56 -22.79 -0.28
CA ARG A 7 18.01 -23.68 -1.32
C ARG A 7 19.01 -24.74 -1.79
N SER A 8 20.29 -24.57 -1.50
CA SER A 8 21.39 -25.50 -1.79
C SER A 8 21.86 -26.20 -0.51
N SER A 9 21.05 -27.14 -0.02
CA SER A 9 21.41 -28.28 0.86
C SER A 9 22.35 -28.05 2.07
N GLY A 10 22.53 -26.83 2.56
CA GLY A 10 23.39 -26.50 3.69
C GLY A 10 22.68 -25.70 4.79
N LYS A 11 22.93 -26.05 6.05
CA LYS A 11 22.55 -25.22 7.21
C LYS A 11 23.56 -24.08 7.33
N THR A 12 23.13 -22.86 7.05
CA THR A 12 23.95 -21.67 7.28
C THR A 12 23.49 -21.00 8.58
N LYS A 13 24.44 -20.77 9.49
CA LYS A 13 24.20 -19.96 10.69
C LYS A 13 24.38 -18.49 10.31
N LEU A 14 23.39 -17.66 10.60
CA LEU A 14 23.44 -16.22 10.37
C LEU A 14 23.17 -15.47 11.68
N LEU A 15 23.92 -14.40 11.91
CA LEU A 15 23.65 -13.47 13.01
C LEU A 15 22.50 -12.52 12.66
N PHE A 16 21.79 -12.00 13.67
CA PHE A 16 20.73 -11.00 13.46
C PHE A 16 21.27 -9.75 12.79
N THR A 17 22.47 -9.31 13.16
CA THR A 17 23.14 -8.16 12.58
C THR A 17 23.48 -8.38 11.10
N GLU A 18 23.97 -9.55 10.73
CA GLU A 18 24.27 -9.89 9.34
C GLU A 18 23.01 -9.96 8.48
N TRP A 19 21.90 -10.45 9.04
CA TRP A 19 20.62 -10.48 8.36
C TRP A 19 20.02 -9.10 8.17
N LEU A 20 20.01 -8.27 9.21
CA LEU A 20 19.55 -6.88 9.14
C LEU A 20 20.36 -6.11 8.08
N ASN A 21 21.69 -6.21 8.12
CA ASN A 21 22.57 -5.62 7.10
C ASN A 21 22.27 -6.09 5.68
N LYS A 22 21.77 -7.32 5.50
CA LYS A 22 21.34 -7.80 4.17
C LYS A 22 20.02 -7.18 3.75
N ILE A 23 19.08 -7.01 4.67
CA ILE A 23 17.80 -6.34 4.40
C ILE A 23 18.06 -4.88 4.05
N ASP A 24 18.77 -4.13 4.88
CA ASP A 24 19.04 -2.71 4.69
C ASP A 24 19.73 -2.41 3.35
N LYS A 25 20.67 -3.26 2.95
CA LYS A 25 21.42 -3.10 1.68
C LYS A 25 20.59 -3.41 0.43
N ASN A 26 19.51 -4.17 0.54
CA ASN A 26 18.81 -4.70 -0.64
C ASN A 26 17.35 -4.28 -0.72
N PHE A 27 16.68 -3.90 0.38
CA PHE A 27 15.26 -3.58 0.34
C PHE A 27 14.94 -2.50 -0.70
N GLU A 28 15.57 -1.34 -0.59
CA GLU A 28 15.34 -0.23 -1.51
C GLU A 28 15.60 -0.64 -2.97
N LYS A 29 16.74 -1.31 -3.22
CA LYS A 29 17.13 -1.78 -4.55
C LYS A 29 16.13 -2.75 -5.17
N GLU A 30 15.60 -3.67 -4.37
CA GLU A 30 14.73 -4.73 -4.88
C GLU A 30 13.30 -4.24 -5.07
N PHE A 31 12.79 -3.39 -4.17
CA PHE A 31 11.40 -2.94 -4.15
C PHE A 31 11.15 -1.64 -4.94
N TRP A 32 12.09 -0.70 -4.99
CA TRP A 32 11.88 0.57 -5.69
C TRP A 32 11.83 0.38 -7.22
N ILE A 33 10.85 1.02 -7.86
CA ILE A 33 10.74 1.11 -9.32
C ILE A 33 11.04 2.54 -9.72
N ASP A 34 12.25 2.78 -10.23
CA ASP A 34 12.65 4.09 -10.73
C ASP A 34 12.09 4.40 -12.14
N GLU A 35 12.36 5.62 -12.61
CA GLU A 35 11.96 6.10 -13.95
C GLU A 35 12.65 5.35 -15.11
N THR A 36 13.81 4.76 -14.84
CA THR A 36 14.63 4.07 -15.85
C THR A 36 14.28 2.59 -16.00
N ASN A 37 13.41 2.06 -15.13
CA ASN A 37 13.02 0.65 -15.18
C ASN A 37 12.32 0.32 -16.51
N THR A 38 12.85 -0.68 -17.21
CA THR A 38 12.41 -1.13 -18.55
C THR A 38 11.72 -2.49 -18.52
N SER A 39 11.45 -3.05 -17.34
CA SER A 39 10.72 -4.32 -17.23
C SER A 39 9.35 -4.20 -17.89
N GLN A 40 9.01 -5.16 -18.75
CA GLN A 40 7.71 -5.24 -19.43
C GLN A 40 6.51 -5.37 -18.47
N TYR A 41 6.77 -5.67 -17.20
CA TYR A 41 5.75 -5.84 -16.17
C TYR A 41 5.41 -4.55 -15.42
N VAL A 42 6.12 -3.46 -15.67
CA VAL A 42 5.94 -2.18 -14.97
C VAL A 42 4.70 -1.46 -15.49
N ASN A 43 3.68 -1.31 -14.64
CA ASN A 43 2.51 -0.47 -14.91
C ASN A 43 2.74 1.00 -14.49
N ARG A 44 3.40 1.21 -13.34
CA ARG A 44 3.70 2.54 -12.78
C ARG A 44 5.17 2.61 -12.38
N LYS A 45 5.75 3.81 -12.46
CA LYS A 45 7.09 4.14 -11.98
C LYS A 45 7.00 5.04 -10.76
N GLN A 46 8.12 5.20 -10.05
CA GLN A 46 8.21 5.94 -8.80
C GLN A 46 7.33 5.37 -7.68
N ILE A 47 7.26 4.04 -7.61
CA ILE A 47 6.50 3.29 -6.62
C ILE A 47 7.37 2.18 -6.01
N TYR A 48 6.89 1.59 -4.91
CA TYR A 48 7.44 0.34 -4.39
C TYR A 48 6.60 -0.82 -4.89
N LYS A 49 7.28 -1.89 -5.34
CA LYS A 49 6.68 -3.19 -5.63
C LYS A 49 5.86 -3.69 -4.44
N ASP A 50 4.81 -4.43 -4.73
CA ASP A 50 4.04 -5.10 -3.69
C ASP A 50 4.74 -6.37 -3.18
N THR A 51 5.36 -7.10 -4.09
CA THR A 51 6.03 -8.37 -3.81
C THR A 51 7.34 -8.52 -4.59
N ILE A 52 8.13 -9.52 -4.22
CA ILE A 52 9.34 -9.91 -4.93
C ILE A 52 9.28 -11.41 -5.18
N ASN A 53 9.48 -11.82 -6.44
CA ASN A 53 9.48 -13.21 -6.87
C ASN A 53 8.12 -13.92 -6.74
N ALA A 54 7.02 -13.19 -6.94
CA ALA A 54 5.72 -13.81 -7.10
C ALA A 54 5.71 -14.82 -8.27
N THR A 55 4.79 -15.78 -8.19
CA THR A 55 4.55 -16.79 -9.23
C THR A 55 4.20 -16.12 -10.56
N PHE A 56 3.33 -15.12 -10.52
CA PHE A 56 3.02 -14.26 -11.65
C PHE A 56 3.89 -13.02 -11.59
N LYS A 57 4.87 -12.89 -12.49
CA LYS A 57 5.88 -11.83 -12.41
C LYS A 57 5.33 -10.41 -12.43
N TRP A 58 4.17 -10.18 -13.05
CA TRP A 58 3.52 -8.87 -13.06
C TRP A 58 2.95 -8.47 -11.69
N SER A 59 2.62 -9.43 -10.80
CA SER A 59 2.07 -9.09 -9.48
C SER A 59 3.11 -8.45 -8.56
N ASP A 60 4.41 -8.66 -8.81
CA ASP A 60 5.49 -7.93 -8.13
C ASP A 60 5.34 -6.41 -8.35
N PHE A 61 4.92 -6.00 -9.54
CA PHE A 61 4.93 -4.60 -9.99
C PHE A 61 3.59 -3.86 -9.80
N GLN A 62 2.62 -4.48 -9.12
CA GLN A 62 1.35 -3.84 -8.85
C GLN A 62 1.51 -2.70 -7.84
N LEU A 63 0.93 -1.54 -8.14
CA LEU A 63 0.78 -0.48 -7.16
C LEU A 63 -0.33 -0.89 -6.18
N ARG A 64 0.09 -1.24 -4.96
CA ARG A 64 -0.77 -1.59 -3.83
C ARG A 64 -0.33 -0.79 -2.60
N PRO A 65 -1.24 -0.57 -1.62
CA PRO A 65 -0.94 0.27 -0.46
C PRO A 65 -0.13 -0.44 0.63
N ASN A 66 0.28 -1.70 0.43
CA ASN A 66 0.91 -2.52 1.48
C ASN A 66 2.26 -1.95 1.96
N PHE A 67 3.03 -1.31 1.08
CA PHE A 67 4.31 -0.70 1.46
C PHE A 67 4.16 0.40 2.53
N LEU A 68 2.96 0.98 2.70
CA LEU A 68 2.68 1.95 3.75
C LEU A 68 2.95 1.39 5.15
N VAL A 69 2.73 0.08 5.34
CA VAL A 69 3.01 -0.59 6.62
C VAL A 69 4.51 -0.55 6.90
N ALA A 70 5.32 -0.96 5.93
CA ALA A 70 6.78 -0.93 6.04
C ALA A 70 7.31 0.50 6.23
N ALA A 71 6.75 1.48 5.49
CA ALA A 71 7.14 2.89 5.59
C ALA A 71 6.87 3.52 6.97
N VAL A 72 6.01 2.90 7.79
CA VAL A 72 5.73 3.30 9.17
C VAL A 72 6.55 2.51 10.18
N VAL A 73 6.72 1.20 9.96
CA VAL A 73 7.33 0.29 10.94
C VAL A 73 8.85 0.27 10.85
N ALA A 74 9.42 0.42 9.65
CA ALA A 74 10.85 0.40 9.39
C ALA A 74 11.24 1.52 8.40
N PRO A 75 11.02 2.81 8.75
CA PRO A 75 11.29 3.94 7.87
C PRO A 75 12.75 4.04 7.43
N GLU A 76 13.69 3.53 8.22
CA GLU A 76 15.12 3.49 7.92
C GLU A 76 15.47 2.70 6.65
N MET A 77 14.57 1.84 6.18
CA MET A 77 14.77 1.02 4.99
C MET A 77 14.50 1.80 3.68
N PHE A 78 13.95 3.02 3.77
CA PHE A 78 13.47 3.79 2.62
C PHE A 78 14.35 5.00 2.31
N ASP A 79 14.57 5.29 1.03
CA ASP A 79 15.10 6.59 0.62
C ASP A 79 14.03 7.69 0.80
N LYS A 80 14.44 8.81 1.40
CA LYS A 80 13.53 9.91 1.78
C LYS A 80 12.78 10.54 0.60
N ASN A 81 13.40 10.57 -0.58
CA ASN A 81 12.81 11.17 -1.77
C ASN A 81 11.90 10.16 -2.48
N HIS A 82 12.37 8.91 -2.60
CA HIS A 82 11.59 7.84 -3.23
C HIS A 82 10.28 7.58 -2.47
N ILE A 83 10.34 7.43 -1.14
CA ILE A 83 9.12 7.23 -0.34
C ILE A 83 8.16 8.40 -0.42
N TRP A 84 8.68 9.63 -0.52
CA TRP A 84 7.83 10.81 -0.69
C TRP A 84 7.11 10.81 -2.04
N LEU A 85 7.79 10.40 -3.12
CA LEU A 85 7.18 10.22 -4.44
C LEU A 85 6.10 9.11 -4.41
N ALA A 86 6.41 7.95 -3.82
CA ALA A 86 5.45 6.86 -3.70
C ALA A 86 4.20 7.26 -2.88
N LEU A 87 4.38 8.02 -1.79
CA LEU A 87 3.27 8.55 -1.00
C LEU A 87 2.42 9.58 -1.76
N LYS A 88 2.98 10.28 -2.75
CA LYS A 88 2.20 11.12 -3.68
C LYS A 88 1.42 10.28 -4.68
N GLN A 89 2.00 9.18 -5.18
CA GLN A 89 1.29 8.23 -6.05
C GLN A 89 0.08 7.61 -5.32
N VAL A 90 0.26 7.20 -4.05
CA VAL A 90 -0.86 6.73 -3.21
C VAL A 90 -1.93 7.80 -3.06
N GLU A 91 -1.56 9.04 -2.72
CA GLU A 91 -2.50 10.16 -2.56
C GLU A 91 -3.30 10.47 -3.83
N THR A 92 -2.69 10.31 -5.00
CA THR A 92 -3.32 10.66 -6.29
C THR A 92 -4.08 9.52 -6.94
N ILE A 93 -3.71 8.27 -6.68
CA ILE A 93 -4.25 7.11 -7.40
C ILE A 93 -5.12 6.24 -6.49
N LEU A 94 -4.66 5.95 -5.27
CA LEU A 94 -5.28 4.94 -4.40
C LEU A 94 -6.15 5.54 -3.30
N LEU A 95 -5.79 6.72 -2.77
CA LEU A 95 -6.51 7.33 -1.67
C LEU A 95 -7.89 7.82 -2.13
N GLU A 96 -8.91 7.43 -1.39
CA GLU A 96 -10.29 7.88 -1.57
C GLU A 96 -10.80 8.57 -0.32
N LYS A 97 -12.07 8.99 -0.35
CA LYS A 97 -12.69 9.79 0.72
C LYS A 97 -12.52 9.18 2.11
N TYR A 98 -12.58 7.85 2.21
CA TYR A 98 -12.53 7.12 3.48
C TYR A 98 -11.42 6.07 3.52
N GLY A 99 -11.35 5.22 2.49
CA GLY A 99 -10.41 4.13 2.40
C GLY A 99 -9.29 4.35 1.38
N ILE A 100 -8.44 3.34 1.24
CA ILE A 100 -7.42 3.27 0.18
C ILE A 100 -7.72 2.07 -0.70
N LYS A 101 -7.82 2.28 -2.01
CA LYS A 101 -7.99 1.21 -2.98
C LYS A 101 -6.88 0.17 -2.82
N THR A 102 -7.27 -1.09 -2.77
CA THR A 102 -6.35 -2.22 -2.59
C THR A 102 -5.50 -2.53 -3.83
N LEU A 103 -5.86 -1.97 -4.98
CA LEU A 103 -5.16 -2.12 -6.26
C LEU A 103 -5.34 -0.85 -7.12
N ASP A 104 -4.33 -0.52 -7.93
CA ASP A 104 -4.39 0.55 -8.93
C ASP A 104 -5.59 0.39 -9.88
N PRO A 105 -6.44 1.41 -10.04
CA PRO A 105 -7.56 1.39 -10.99
C PRO A 105 -7.18 1.13 -12.44
N SER A 106 -5.93 1.38 -12.85
CA SER A 106 -5.46 1.08 -14.20
C SER A 106 -5.03 -0.37 -14.40
N ASP A 107 -4.97 -1.17 -13.32
CA ASP A 107 -4.63 -2.59 -13.40
C ASP A 107 -5.80 -3.39 -14.00
N PHE A 108 -5.47 -4.35 -14.87
CA PHE A 108 -6.48 -5.20 -15.51
C PHE A 108 -7.36 -5.94 -14.51
N ASN A 109 -6.84 -6.29 -13.33
CA ASN A 109 -7.58 -7.04 -12.31
C ASN A 109 -8.41 -6.16 -11.36
N TYR A 110 -8.41 -4.84 -11.54
CA TYR A 110 -9.15 -3.92 -10.67
C TYR A 110 -10.67 -4.10 -10.80
N VAL A 111 -11.32 -4.33 -9.64
CA VAL A 111 -12.76 -4.26 -9.45
C VAL A 111 -13.06 -3.64 -8.08
N GLY A 112 -13.51 -2.38 -8.07
CA GLY A 112 -13.71 -1.61 -6.84
C GLY A 112 -14.93 -1.97 -5.99
N ASP A 113 -15.96 -2.59 -6.56
CA ASP A 113 -17.19 -2.91 -5.84
C ASP A 113 -17.20 -4.38 -5.41
N TYR A 114 -17.14 -4.62 -4.10
CA TYR A 114 -17.15 -5.97 -3.51
C TYR A 114 -18.58 -6.49 -3.35
N VAL A 115 -18.83 -7.68 -3.89
CA VAL A 115 -20.10 -8.41 -3.79
C VAL A 115 -19.78 -9.87 -3.48
N ASN A 116 -19.98 -10.28 -2.23
CA ASN A 116 -19.54 -11.60 -1.75
C ASN A 116 -20.39 -12.74 -2.31
N ASP A 117 -21.66 -12.46 -2.59
CA ASP A 117 -22.65 -13.41 -3.11
C ASP A 117 -22.80 -13.36 -4.63
N ASP A 118 -21.85 -12.73 -5.35
CA ASP A 118 -21.80 -12.74 -6.81
C ASP A 118 -21.68 -14.18 -7.34
N ASP A 119 -22.76 -14.69 -7.92
CA ASP A 119 -22.85 -16.05 -8.50
C ASP A 119 -22.66 -16.06 -10.02
N SER A 120 -22.01 -15.03 -10.57
CA SER A 120 -21.64 -14.99 -11.98
C SER A 120 -20.43 -15.86 -12.30
N TYR A 121 -20.13 -16.00 -13.59
CA TYR A 121 -18.93 -16.67 -14.09
C TYR A 121 -17.74 -15.71 -14.29
N ASP A 122 -17.85 -14.43 -13.89
CA ASP A 122 -16.73 -13.49 -13.96
C ASP A 122 -15.74 -13.80 -12.84
N TYR A 123 -14.62 -14.42 -13.20
CA TYR A 123 -13.59 -14.84 -12.24
C TYR A 123 -13.08 -13.69 -11.36
N LYS A 124 -13.19 -12.42 -11.80
CA LYS A 124 -12.73 -11.28 -11.01
C LYS A 124 -13.64 -10.98 -9.82
N ARG A 125 -14.90 -11.41 -9.85
CA ARG A 125 -15.94 -11.02 -8.87
C ARG A 125 -16.62 -12.21 -8.22
N ALA A 126 -16.76 -13.31 -8.95
CA ALA A 126 -17.45 -14.50 -8.50
C ALA A 126 -17.03 -14.89 -7.08
N ARG A 127 -18.02 -15.02 -6.19
CA ARG A 127 -17.86 -15.38 -4.78
C ARG A 127 -16.87 -14.47 -4.04
N GLY A 128 -16.87 -13.17 -4.36
CA GLY A 128 -16.06 -12.18 -3.66
C GLY A 128 -14.57 -12.17 -4.03
N PHE A 129 -14.19 -12.70 -5.20
CA PHE A 129 -12.77 -12.79 -5.60
C PHE A 129 -12.03 -11.42 -5.59
N ASN A 130 -12.76 -10.31 -5.73
CA ASN A 130 -12.19 -8.97 -5.71
C ASN A 130 -12.01 -8.34 -4.31
N TYR A 131 -12.24 -9.05 -3.21
CA TYR A 131 -12.15 -8.49 -1.84
C TYR A 131 -10.87 -7.65 -1.58
N HIS A 132 -9.75 -8.02 -2.21
CA HIS A 132 -8.47 -7.32 -2.17
C HIS A 132 -7.96 -6.83 -3.55
N ASN A 133 -8.82 -6.69 -4.56
CA ASN A 133 -8.46 -6.26 -5.91
C ASN A 133 -9.22 -5.00 -6.36
N GLY A 134 -9.38 -4.03 -5.47
CA GLY A 134 -10.03 -2.78 -5.80
C GLY A 134 -10.72 -2.08 -4.63
N PRO A 135 -11.48 -2.80 -3.77
CA PRO A 135 -12.20 -2.18 -2.67
C PRO A 135 -11.28 -1.35 -1.79
N GLU A 136 -11.86 -0.33 -1.17
CA GLU A 136 -11.16 0.70 -0.42
C GLU A 136 -11.12 0.33 1.05
N TRP A 137 -9.93 0.03 1.57
CA TRP A 137 -9.79 -0.45 2.95
C TRP A 137 -9.42 0.68 3.89
N LEU A 138 -10.13 0.81 5.02
CA LEU A 138 -10.00 1.98 5.91
C LEU A 138 -8.80 1.87 6.87
N TRP A 139 -8.40 0.67 7.28
CA TRP A 139 -7.23 0.54 8.16
C TRP A 139 -5.94 1.00 7.47
N LEU A 140 -5.84 0.84 6.14
CA LEU A 140 -4.71 1.34 5.34
C LEU A 140 -4.63 2.86 5.34
N THR A 141 -5.77 3.56 5.44
CA THR A 141 -5.82 5.02 5.61
C THR A 141 -5.02 5.47 6.83
N SER A 142 -5.04 4.69 7.92
CA SER A 142 -4.26 5.01 9.12
C SER A 142 -2.75 4.93 8.87
N TYR A 143 -2.28 3.93 8.13
CA TYR A 143 -0.87 3.78 7.78
C TYR A 143 -0.42 4.87 6.80
N TYR A 144 -1.26 5.24 5.83
CA TYR A 144 -1.00 6.38 4.95
C TYR A 144 -0.85 7.68 5.76
N ILE A 145 -1.79 7.99 6.65
CA ILE A 145 -1.74 9.20 7.48
C ILE A 145 -0.43 9.25 8.29
N ARG A 146 -0.07 8.14 8.94
CA ARG A 146 1.17 8.04 9.74
C ARG A 146 2.41 8.21 8.87
N ALA A 147 2.49 7.50 7.75
CA ALA A 147 3.62 7.59 6.82
C ALA A 147 3.75 9.01 6.26
N LYS A 148 2.66 9.60 5.77
CA LYS A 148 2.64 10.93 5.18
C LYS A 148 3.06 12.01 6.19
N LEU A 149 2.57 11.96 7.43
CA LEU A 149 3.01 12.87 8.50
C LEU A 149 4.51 12.72 8.80
N TYR A 150 4.99 11.49 8.96
CA TYR A 150 6.39 11.22 9.25
C TYR A 150 7.28 11.76 8.13
N TRP A 151 7.07 11.31 6.90
CA TRP A 151 7.93 11.66 5.77
C TRP A 151 7.82 13.12 5.32
N SER A 152 6.69 13.80 5.58
CA SER A 152 6.55 15.24 5.29
C SER A 152 7.46 16.13 6.14
N LYS A 153 7.80 15.70 7.36
CA LYS A 153 8.71 16.42 8.26
C LYS A 153 10.18 16.22 7.87
N GLN A 154 10.47 15.22 7.06
CA GLN A 154 11.81 14.80 6.64
C GLN A 154 12.20 15.45 5.31
N GLN A 155 11.26 16.19 4.71
CA GLN A 155 11.51 17.01 3.53
C GLN A 155 12.17 18.32 3.95
N ASP A 156 13.01 18.85 3.06
CA ASP A 156 13.79 20.06 3.31
C ASP A 156 12.95 21.37 3.17
N ASP A 157 11.62 21.26 3.01
CA ASP A 157 10.67 22.39 2.90
C ASP A 157 9.57 22.31 3.97
N GLN A 158 9.55 23.30 4.87
CA GLN A 158 8.55 23.39 5.94
C GLN A 158 7.10 23.56 5.43
N ASN A 159 6.90 24.08 4.22
CA ASN A 159 5.57 24.22 3.64
C ASN A 159 4.94 22.85 3.36
N ILE A 160 5.75 21.83 3.03
CA ILE A 160 5.26 20.47 2.79
C ILE A 160 4.58 19.91 4.04
N SER A 161 5.20 20.06 5.21
CA SER A 161 4.63 19.61 6.49
C SER A 161 3.31 20.33 6.81
N LYS A 162 3.26 21.66 6.62
CA LYS A 162 2.02 22.45 6.84
C LYS A 162 0.88 22.02 5.91
N GLN A 163 1.17 21.83 4.61
CA GLN A 163 0.19 21.37 3.63
C GLN A 163 -0.29 19.95 3.96
N THR A 164 0.63 19.07 4.35
CA THR A 164 0.33 17.69 4.76
C THR A 164 -0.63 17.67 5.95
N ILE A 165 -0.37 18.48 6.99
CA ILE A 165 -1.27 18.58 8.16
C ILE A 165 -2.67 19.06 7.73
N LYS A 166 -2.75 20.05 6.82
CA LYS A 166 -4.04 20.53 6.30
C LYS A 166 -4.79 19.44 5.52
N HIS A 167 -4.11 18.70 4.66
CA HIS A 167 -4.67 17.57 3.92
C HIS A 167 -5.21 16.49 4.88
N ILE A 168 -4.40 16.08 5.86
CA ILE A 168 -4.77 15.02 6.82
C ILE A 168 -5.92 15.45 7.72
N ARG A 169 -6.00 16.72 8.12
CA ARG A 169 -7.17 17.24 8.86
C ARG A 169 -8.47 17.09 8.07
N LYS A 170 -8.46 17.32 6.76
CA LYS A 170 -9.65 17.12 5.90
C LYS A 170 -10.05 15.65 5.82
N LEU A 171 -9.06 14.77 5.67
CA LEU A 171 -9.28 13.32 5.64
C LEU A 171 -9.87 12.82 6.97
N LEU A 172 -9.27 13.22 8.10
CA LEU A 172 -9.78 12.90 9.43
C LEU A 172 -11.18 13.47 9.67
N SER A 173 -11.47 14.69 9.20
CA SER A 173 -12.84 15.24 9.28
C SER A 173 -13.85 14.35 8.57
N SER A 174 -13.51 13.87 7.37
CA SER A 174 -14.38 12.98 6.60
C SER A 174 -14.62 11.65 7.31
N LEU A 175 -13.59 11.09 7.95
CA LEU A 175 -13.71 9.88 8.78
C LEU A 175 -14.55 10.13 10.03
N MET A 176 -14.40 11.28 10.69
CA MET A 176 -15.23 11.65 11.84
C MET A 176 -16.71 11.79 11.44
N ASP A 177 -16.99 12.40 10.29
CA ASP A 177 -18.36 12.51 9.78
C ASP A 177 -18.97 11.11 9.56
N LEU A 178 -18.21 10.18 8.95
CA LEU A 178 -18.63 8.79 8.76
C LEU A 178 -18.86 8.05 10.09
N LEU A 179 -17.99 8.27 11.06
CA LEU A 179 -18.10 7.69 12.41
C LEU A 179 -19.38 8.16 13.11
N TYR A 180 -19.69 9.46 13.03
CA TYR A 180 -20.88 10.03 13.66
C TYR A 180 -22.17 9.64 12.96
N SER A 181 -22.16 9.53 11.63
CA SER A 181 -23.33 9.10 10.85
C SER A 181 -23.63 7.61 11.00
N SER A 182 -22.65 6.79 11.41
CA SER A 182 -22.83 5.37 11.63
C SER A 182 -23.65 5.09 12.89
N ASP A 183 -24.62 4.17 12.79
CA ASP A 183 -25.40 3.68 13.93
C ASP A 183 -24.52 2.98 14.97
N TRP A 184 -23.44 2.34 14.50
CA TRP A 184 -22.53 1.54 15.32
C TRP A 184 -21.42 2.38 15.97
N LYS A 185 -21.35 3.69 15.67
CA LYS A 185 -20.25 4.58 16.11
C LYS A 185 -18.87 3.99 15.81
N GLY A 186 -18.77 3.33 14.66
CA GLY A 186 -17.58 2.71 14.13
C GLY A 186 -17.39 3.07 12.66
N LEU A 187 -16.15 2.90 12.19
CA LEU A 187 -15.83 2.95 10.77
C LEU A 187 -16.00 1.55 10.16
N PRO A 188 -16.48 1.43 8.91
CA PRO A 188 -16.56 0.14 8.23
C PRO A 188 -15.17 -0.42 7.98
N GLU A 189 -15.08 -1.74 7.73
CA GLU A 189 -13.83 -2.38 7.31
C GLU A 189 -13.34 -1.84 5.97
N LEU A 190 -14.28 -1.75 5.02
CA LEU A 190 -14.04 -1.30 3.65
C LEU A 190 -15.21 -0.48 3.10
N THR A 191 -14.93 0.25 2.04
CA THR A 191 -15.92 0.85 1.14
C THR A 191 -15.77 0.29 -0.27
N ASN A 192 -16.88 0.28 -1.00
CA ASN A 192 -16.88 0.11 -2.45
C ASN A 192 -16.29 1.36 -3.12
N ALA A 193 -16.18 1.35 -4.45
CA ALA A 193 -15.56 2.44 -5.18
C ALA A 193 -16.21 3.80 -4.87
N ASP A 194 -15.36 4.82 -4.76
CA ASP A 194 -15.67 6.22 -4.48
C ASP A 194 -16.27 6.42 -3.08
N GLY A 195 -15.86 5.60 -2.11
CA GLY A 195 -16.34 5.65 -0.73
C GLY A 195 -17.79 5.19 -0.55
N ARG A 196 -18.36 4.47 -1.53
CA ARG A 196 -19.72 3.94 -1.44
C ARG A 196 -19.82 2.85 -0.38
N TYR A 197 -20.99 2.76 0.26
CA TYR A 197 -21.26 1.72 1.25
C TYR A 197 -21.11 0.32 0.66
N CYS A 198 -20.45 -0.57 1.40
CA CYS A 198 -20.39 -2.00 1.09
C CYS A 198 -21.34 -2.74 2.05
N PRO A 199 -22.28 -3.57 1.54
CA PRO A 199 -23.27 -4.27 2.36
C PRO A 199 -22.76 -5.57 3.00
N HIS A 200 -21.54 -6.00 2.67
CA HIS A 200 -20.90 -7.23 3.17
C HIS A 200 -19.81 -6.90 4.18
#